data_AF-A0A354GM67-F1
#
_entry.id   AF-A0A354GM67-F1
#
_cell.length_a   1.000
_cell.length_b   1.000
_cell.length_c   1.000
_cell.angle_alpha   90.00
_cell.angle_beta   90.00
_cell.angle_gamma   90.00
#
_symmetry.space_group_name_H-M   'P 1'
#
loop_
_entity.id
_entity.type
_entity.pdbx_description
1 polymer ?
#
loop_
_entity_poly.entity_id
_entity_poly.type
_entity_poly.pdbx_seq_one_letter_code
_entity_poly.pdbx_strand_id
1 'polypeptide(L)'
;MKLFTVRRWETARRPFFCSFVLLFVVMGGADLQAQDANALARRFLDEAPPCWELLKDQQFQLRGKIRAAWTWGKTSGHAETDIKEKSGNQLRSPQPLPDGQENDNTAYVVNADYIFSLKRKAQNALWVLSDFQKKGKDFRLPTRFQEEGGIGYGVQTVLLNCGAFLPDLVRQPSFRVVRAAVENREGAEFIRVDYDNTHPVNQKPIQSVQSGTMLLDPARCWCVREFEVHTGALNDESVTRSDVIEIRDSSVAHFPLPVHIASTTKHRQFSPDGKAKEEVFTSTGDMRYDLEEPYPLADAEFRLPAFGLPEPAEPPQPLWQRWYVWAITAGLACLAAAAVCSQFLRRKKPKSDS
;
A
#
# COMPACT_ATOMS: atom_id res chain seq x y z
N MET A 1 16.10 -38.37 -21.60
CA MET A 1 15.55 -38.68 -22.94
C MET A 1 14.52 -39.80 -22.79
N LYS A 2 13.26 -39.45 -22.51
CA LYS A 2 12.12 -40.37 -22.39
C LYS A 2 10.98 -39.77 -23.22
N LEU A 3 10.56 -40.49 -24.25
CA LEU A 3 9.52 -40.09 -25.21
C LEU A 3 8.13 -40.27 -24.57
N PHE A 4 7.36 -39.19 -24.50
CA PHE A 4 5.94 -39.23 -24.14
C PHE A 4 5.10 -39.49 -25.39
N THR A 5 4.31 -40.55 -25.36
CA THR A 5 3.37 -40.95 -26.42
C THR A 5 2.03 -40.26 -26.19
N VAL A 6 1.61 -39.40 -27.13
CA VAL A 6 0.30 -38.73 -27.12
C VAL A 6 -0.77 -39.69 -27.65
N ARG A 7 -1.74 -40.07 -26.80
CA ARG A 7 -2.93 -40.83 -27.21
C ARG A 7 -3.97 -39.90 -27.86
N ARG A 8 -4.28 -40.15 -29.13
CA ARG A 8 -5.44 -39.62 -29.86
C ARG A 8 -6.73 -40.17 -29.25
N TRP A 9 -7.68 -39.28 -28.92
CA TRP A 9 -9.06 -39.64 -28.62
C TRP A 9 -9.89 -39.54 -29.89
N GLU A 10 -10.53 -40.64 -30.27
CA GLU A 10 -11.48 -40.72 -31.37
C GLU A 10 -12.84 -40.18 -30.92
N THR A 11 -13.35 -39.20 -31.67
CA THR A 11 -14.67 -38.60 -31.48
C THR A 11 -15.75 -39.46 -32.15
N ALA A 12 -16.61 -40.08 -31.32
CA ALA A 12 -17.80 -40.76 -31.78
C ALA A 12 -18.86 -39.75 -32.26
N ARG A 13 -19.18 -39.80 -33.56
CA ARG A 13 -20.29 -39.08 -34.19
C ARG A 13 -21.62 -39.69 -33.74
N ARG A 14 -22.57 -38.87 -33.28
CA ARG A 14 -24.00 -39.21 -33.18
C ARG A 14 -24.83 -38.30 -34.09
N PRO A 15 -25.89 -38.82 -34.74
CA PRO A 15 -26.70 -38.06 -35.67
C PRO A 15 -27.84 -37.30 -34.99
N PHE A 16 -28.15 -36.13 -35.57
CA PHE A 16 -29.45 -35.47 -35.74
C PHE A 16 -30.59 -35.72 -34.74
N PHE A 17 -31.00 -34.64 -34.06
CA PHE A 17 -32.42 -34.29 -33.88
C PHE A 17 -32.57 -32.77 -33.99
N CYS A 18 -33.07 -32.30 -35.14
CA CYS A 18 -33.49 -30.91 -35.33
C CYS A 18 -34.88 -30.72 -34.72
N SER A 19 -34.93 -30.21 -33.50
CA SER A 19 -36.15 -29.62 -32.93
C SER A 19 -36.09 -28.11 -33.12
N PHE A 20 -36.89 -27.61 -34.07
CA PHE A 20 -37.21 -26.20 -34.21
C PHE A 20 -37.99 -25.75 -32.97
N VAL A 21 -37.31 -25.18 -31.98
CA VAL A 21 -37.94 -24.40 -30.92
C VAL A 21 -37.89 -22.94 -31.38
N LEU A 22 -39.06 -22.43 -31.77
CA LEU A 22 -39.31 -21.02 -32.03
C LEU A 22 -39.21 -20.28 -30.69
N LEU A 23 -37.99 -19.86 -30.34
CA LEU A 23 -37.76 -18.95 -29.22
C LEU A 23 -38.27 -17.58 -29.66
N PHE A 24 -39.43 -17.16 -29.14
CA PHE A 24 -39.81 -15.76 -29.12
C PHE A 24 -38.77 -15.03 -28.25
N VAL A 25 -37.70 -14.54 -28.88
CA VAL A 25 -36.87 -13.48 -28.32
C VAL A 25 -37.80 -12.27 -28.26
N VAL A 26 -38.46 -12.12 -27.12
CA VAL A 26 -39.02 -10.84 -26.72
C VAL A 26 -37.81 -9.92 -26.61
N MET A 27 -37.52 -9.22 -27.71
CA MET A 27 -36.73 -8.00 -27.70
C MET A 27 -37.56 -6.99 -26.91
N GLY A 28 -37.61 -7.18 -25.59
CA GLY A 28 -37.80 -6.09 -24.67
C GLY A 28 -36.62 -5.18 -24.95
N GLY A 29 -36.87 -4.16 -25.77
CA GLY A 29 -36.00 -3.02 -25.86
C GLY A 29 -35.87 -2.51 -24.43
N ALA A 30 -34.81 -2.94 -23.76
CA ALA A 30 -34.28 -2.19 -22.66
C ALA A 30 -34.07 -0.82 -23.30
N ASP A 31 -34.95 0.11 -22.96
CA ASP A 31 -34.60 1.52 -22.97
C ASP A 31 -33.29 1.57 -22.20
N LEU A 32 -32.19 1.50 -22.95
CA LEU A 32 -30.89 1.99 -22.57
C LEU A 32 -31.14 3.48 -22.38
N GLN A 33 -31.80 3.83 -21.28
CA GLN A 33 -31.82 5.16 -20.75
C GLN A 33 -30.35 5.49 -20.65
N ALA A 34 -29.90 6.36 -21.56
CA ALA A 34 -28.63 7.03 -21.43
C ALA A 34 -28.71 7.71 -20.06
N GLN A 35 -28.23 7.01 -19.03
CA GLN A 35 -28.12 7.59 -17.71
C GLN A 35 -27.35 8.87 -17.90
N ASP A 36 -27.89 9.96 -17.38
CA ASP A 36 -27.28 11.28 -17.50
C ASP A 36 -25.82 11.16 -17.05
N ALA A 37 -24.88 11.41 -17.96
CA ALA A 37 -23.45 11.30 -17.67
C ALA A 37 -23.07 12.17 -16.46
N ASN A 38 -23.79 13.27 -16.22
CA ASN A 38 -23.61 14.12 -15.05
C ASN A 38 -24.08 13.43 -13.76
N ALA A 39 -25.15 12.64 -13.81
CA ALA A 39 -25.63 11.87 -12.67
C ALA A 39 -24.61 10.78 -12.29
N LEU A 40 -24.04 10.08 -13.27
CA LEU A 40 -22.97 9.10 -13.05
C LEU A 40 -21.70 9.73 -12.47
N ALA A 41 -21.28 10.88 -13.01
CA ALA A 41 -20.14 11.62 -12.49
C ALA A 41 -20.33 12.05 -11.04
N ARG A 42 -21.52 12.57 -10.69
CA ARG A 42 -21.87 12.91 -9.29
C ARG A 42 -21.84 11.68 -8.40
N ARG A 43 -22.48 10.60 -8.83
CA ARG A 43 -22.50 9.32 -8.11
C ARG A 43 -21.09 8.83 -7.79
N PHE A 44 -20.19 8.85 -8.77
CA PHE A 44 -18.79 8.50 -8.57
C PHE A 44 -18.12 9.39 -7.51
N LEU A 45 -18.25 10.71 -7.61
CA LEU A 45 -17.63 11.65 -6.68
C LEU A 45 -18.20 11.58 -5.25
N ASP A 46 -19.47 11.22 -5.11
CA ASP A 46 -20.15 11.12 -3.82
C ASP A 46 -19.92 9.77 -3.13
N GLU A 47 -19.97 8.66 -3.89
CA GLU A 47 -19.92 7.30 -3.34
C GLU A 47 -18.49 6.73 -3.21
N ALA A 48 -17.62 7.00 -4.19
CA ALA A 48 -16.31 6.34 -4.26
C ALA A 48 -15.35 6.77 -3.14
N PRO A 49 -15.15 8.08 -2.85
CA PRO A 49 -14.17 8.50 -1.85
C PRO A 49 -14.45 7.96 -0.43
N PRO A 50 -15.69 8.00 0.10
CA PRO A 50 -15.99 7.39 1.40
C PRO A 50 -15.75 5.88 1.41
N CYS A 51 -16.08 5.17 0.33
CA CYS A 51 -15.81 3.75 0.20
C CYS A 51 -14.31 3.44 0.21
N TRP A 52 -13.49 4.24 -0.48
CA TRP A 52 -12.05 4.08 -0.50
C TRP A 52 -11.39 4.37 0.87
N GLU A 53 -11.89 5.34 1.64
CA GLU A 53 -11.41 5.57 3.02
C GLU A 53 -11.81 4.41 3.93
N LEU A 54 -13.01 3.84 3.77
CA LEU A 54 -13.40 2.62 4.49
C LEU A 54 -12.45 1.47 4.14
N LEU A 55 -12.17 1.25 2.85
CA LEU A 55 -11.23 0.22 2.42
C LEU A 55 -9.85 0.46 3.02
N LYS A 56 -9.37 1.71 3.00
CA LYS A 56 -8.09 2.16 3.61
C LYS A 56 -8.01 1.84 5.10
N ASP A 57 -9.07 2.11 5.86
CA ASP A 57 -9.11 1.83 7.30
C ASP A 57 -9.22 0.33 7.58
N GLN A 58 -9.84 -0.42 6.67
CA GLN A 58 -9.87 -1.88 6.71
C GLN A 58 -8.52 -2.50 6.31
N GLN A 59 -7.58 -1.70 5.79
CA GLN A 59 -6.25 -2.19 5.44
C GLN A 59 -5.37 -2.36 6.68
N PHE A 60 -4.87 -3.54 7.02
CA PHE A 60 -5.12 -4.89 6.56
C PHE A 60 -4.37 -5.75 7.55
N GLN A 61 -5.00 -6.69 8.27
CA GLN A 61 -4.25 -7.78 8.91
C GLN A 61 -3.99 -8.85 7.85
N LEU A 62 -3.10 -8.53 6.92
CA LEU A 62 -2.77 -9.40 5.80
C LEU A 62 -1.37 -9.93 5.94
N ARG A 63 -1.20 -11.18 5.56
CA ARG A 63 0.09 -11.78 5.32
C ARG A 63 0.03 -12.52 4.00
N GLY A 64 1.16 -12.60 3.33
CA GLY A 64 1.19 -13.30 2.05
C GLY A 64 2.44 -13.00 1.27
N LYS A 65 2.34 -13.27 -0.02
CA LYS A 65 3.43 -13.12 -0.97
C LYS A 65 2.99 -12.29 -2.15
N ILE A 66 3.89 -11.42 -2.59
CA ILE A 66 3.76 -10.72 -3.86
C ILE A 66 4.85 -11.26 -4.78
N ARG A 67 4.46 -11.76 -5.95
CA ARG A 67 5.38 -12.14 -7.02
C ARG A 67 5.25 -11.13 -8.13
N ALA A 68 6.32 -10.43 -8.45
CA ALA A 68 6.38 -9.51 -9.58
C ALA A 68 7.30 -10.09 -10.65
N ALA A 69 6.90 -9.96 -11.91
CA ALA A 69 7.76 -10.11 -13.07
C ALA A 69 7.63 -8.84 -13.91
N TRP A 70 8.72 -8.36 -14.48
CA TRP A 70 8.68 -7.18 -15.33
C TRP A 70 9.66 -7.30 -16.49
N THR A 71 9.35 -6.58 -17.56
CA THR A 71 10.26 -6.37 -18.69
C THR A 71 10.40 -4.88 -18.94
N TRP A 72 11.63 -4.43 -19.13
CA TRP A 72 11.99 -3.05 -19.45
C TRP A 72 13.01 -3.06 -20.59
N GLY A 73 12.54 -2.82 -21.81
CA GLY A 73 13.37 -2.94 -23.00
C GLY A 73 13.91 -4.37 -23.14
N LYS A 74 15.23 -4.54 -23.02
CA LYS A 74 15.90 -5.85 -23.08
C LYS A 74 16.12 -6.51 -21.71
N THR A 75 15.86 -5.77 -20.63
CA THR A 75 16.04 -6.27 -19.27
C THR A 75 14.73 -6.90 -18.82
N SER A 76 14.81 -8.06 -18.19
CA SER A 76 13.69 -8.63 -17.46
C SER A 76 14.11 -8.93 -16.04
N GLY A 77 13.17 -8.88 -15.13
CA GLY A 77 13.39 -9.16 -13.73
C GLY A 77 12.19 -9.84 -13.12
N HIS A 78 12.41 -10.46 -11.98
CA HIS A 78 11.34 -10.94 -11.14
C HIS A 78 11.71 -10.69 -9.69
N ALA A 79 10.71 -10.58 -8.82
CA ALA A 79 10.88 -10.43 -7.39
C ALA A 79 9.78 -11.23 -6.69
N GLU A 80 10.12 -11.84 -5.56
CA GLU A 80 9.13 -12.36 -4.63
C GLU A 80 9.35 -11.63 -3.30
N THR A 81 8.28 -11.11 -2.70
CA THR A 81 8.32 -10.38 -1.44
C THR A 81 7.28 -10.95 -0.50
N ASP A 82 7.72 -11.39 0.67
CA ASP A 82 6.81 -11.69 1.77
C ASP A 82 6.33 -10.37 2.37
N ILE A 83 5.03 -10.24 2.56
CA ILE A 83 4.41 -9.09 3.22
C ILE A 83 3.70 -9.55 4.49
N LYS A 84 3.80 -8.74 5.54
CA LYS A 84 2.88 -8.77 6.67
C LYS A 84 2.49 -7.35 7.01
N GLU A 85 1.22 -7.08 7.11
CA GLU A 85 0.70 -5.75 7.39
C GLU A 85 -0.37 -5.87 8.47
N LYS A 86 -0.44 -4.86 9.33
CA LYS A 86 -1.57 -4.55 10.21
C LYS A 86 -1.51 -3.08 10.57
N SER A 87 -2.54 -2.56 11.22
CA SER A 87 -2.57 -1.16 11.66
C SER A 87 -1.30 -0.80 12.44
N GLY A 88 -0.56 0.19 11.94
CA GLY A 88 0.69 0.71 12.52
C GLY A 88 1.92 -0.21 12.42
N ASN A 89 1.80 -1.45 11.93
CA ASN A 89 2.92 -2.40 11.87
C ASN A 89 2.99 -3.08 10.51
N GLN A 90 4.19 -3.12 9.93
CA GLN A 90 4.38 -3.68 8.61
C GLN A 90 5.76 -4.33 8.46
N LEU A 91 5.83 -5.39 7.67
CA LEU A 91 7.02 -6.16 7.35
C LEU A 91 7.03 -6.42 5.85
N ARG A 92 8.17 -6.15 5.21
CA ARG A 92 8.48 -6.62 3.86
C ARG A 92 9.81 -7.34 3.87
N SER A 93 9.83 -8.56 3.32
CA SER A 93 11.04 -9.36 3.22
C SER A 93 11.16 -9.94 1.82
N PRO A 94 12.06 -9.40 0.97
CA PRO A 94 12.41 -10.00 -0.30
C PRO A 94 12.83 -11.46 -0.09
N GLN A 95 12.27 -12.36 -0.89
CA GLN A 95 12.67 -13.76 -0.96
C GLN A 95 13.78 -13.91 -1.99
N PRO A 96 14.74 -14.82 -1.76
CA PRO A 96 15.78 -15.09 -2.75
C PRO A 96 15.18 -15.66 -4.03
N LEU A 97 15.74 -15.24 -5.17
CA LEU A 97 15.29 -15.70 -6.48
C LEU A 97 15.90 -17.08 -6.81
N PRO A 98 15.19 -17.95 -7.55
CA PRO A 98 15.68 -19.27 -7.91
C PRO A 98 16.94 -19.28 -8.77
N ASP A 99 17.21 -18.21 -9.50
CA ASP A 99 18.28 -18.11 -10.49
C ASP A 99 19.62 -17.63 -9.89
N GLY A 100 19.69 -17.46 -8.57
CA GLY A 100 20.88 -16.98 -7.89
C GLY A 100 21.19 -15.51 -8.17
N GLN A 101 20.26 -14.75 -8.76
CA GLN A 101 20.37 -13.30 -8.78
C GLN A 101 20.42 -12.79 -7.35
N GLU A 102 21.38 -11.89 -7.11
CA GLU A 102 21.60 -11.30 -5.80
C GLU A 102 20.42 -10.36 -5.50
N ASN A 103 19.42 -10.87 -4.78
CA ASN A 103 18.40 -10.01 -4.24
C ASN A 103 18.98 -9.17 -3.11
N ASP A 104 18.47 -7.95 -2.97
CA ASP A 104 18.67 -7.16 -1.77
C ASP A 104 18.07 -7.96 -0.61
N ASN A 105 18.91 -8.72 0.09
CA ASN A 105 18.58 -9.57 1.23
C ASN A 105 18.28 -8.67 2.45
N THR A 106 17.41 -7.68 2.25
CA THR A 106 17.08 -6.62 3.19
C THR A 106 15.61 -6.74 3.57
N ALA A 107 15.35 -7.07 4.83
CA ALA A 107 14.01 -6.99 5.40
C ALA A 107 13.76 -5.59 5.96
N TYR A 108 12.52 -5.11 5.80
CA TYR A 108 12.07 -3.80 6.21
C TYR A 108 10.92 -3.95 7.18
N VAL A 109 11.03 -3.32 8.35
CA VAL A 109 10.04 -3.49 9.42
C VAL A 109 9.67 -2.14 10.02
N VAL A 110 8.38 -1.94 10.21
CA VAL A 110 7.77 -0.80 10.90
C VAL A 110 6.89 -1.35 12.00
N ASN A 111 6.99 -0.80 13.20
CA ASN A 111 6.05 -1.08 14.28
C ASN A 111 5.64 0.22 15.00
N ALA A 112 4.83 0.11 16.06
CA ALA A 112 4.37 1.28 16.82
C ALA A 112 5.50 2.11 17.46
N ASP A 113 6.62 1.48 17.79
CA ASP A 113 7.70 2.05 18.61
C ASP A 113 8.90 2.54 17.76
N TYR A 114 9.21 1.85 16.67
CA TYR A 114 10.39 2.09 15.84
C TYR A 114 10.26 1.52 14.43
N ILE A 115 11.21 1.88 13.58
CA ILE A 115 11.44 1.26 12.27
C ILE A 115 12.86 0.71 12.23
N PHE A 116 13.06 -0.35 11.46
CA PHE A 116 14.37 -0.92 11.25
C PHE A 116 14.48 -1.62 9.91
N SER A 117 15.71 -1.76 9.44
CA SER A 117 16.04 -2.66 8.34
C SER A 117 17.08 -3.67 8.77
N LEU A 118 16.94 -4.89 8.27
CA LEU A 118 17.84 -6.00 8.53
C LEU A 118 18.48 -6.43 7.22
N LYS A 119 19.75 -6.80 7.25
CA LYS A 119 20.47 -7.39 6.11
C LYS A 119 21.03 -8.75 6.47
N ARG A 120 21.04 -9.68 5.51
CA ARG A 120 21.78 -10.94 5.62
C ARG A 120 22.62 -11.18 4.37
N LYS A 121 23.79 -11.81 4.51
CA LYS A 121 24.68 -12.08 3.36
C LYS A 121 24.20 -13.22 2.47
N ALA A 122 23.47 -14.17 3.05
CA ALA A 122 22.92 -15.34 2.38
C ALA A 122 21.59 -15.71 3.03
N GLN A 123 20.76 -16.51 2.36
CA GLN A 123 19.44 -16.91 2.86
C GLN A 123 19.49 -17.54 4.26
N ASN A 124 20.52 -18.34 4.54
CA ASN A 124 20.70 -19.02 5.81
C ASN A 124 21.59 -18.26 6.80
N ALA A 125 22.10 -17.07 6.42
CA ALA A 125 22.90 -16.25 7.32
C ALA A 125 22.00 -15.54 8.35
N LEU A 126 22.57 -15.23 9.50
CA LEU A 126 21.91 -14.44 10.53
C LEU A 126 21.57 -13.04 10.01
N TRP A 127 20.43 -12.52 10.44
CA TRP A 127 20.06 -11.13 10.23
C TRP A 127 20.97 -10.20 11.03
N VAL A 128 21.39 -9.11 10.39
CA VAL A 128 22.16 -8.04 11.00
C VAL A 128 21.39 -6.75 10.86
N LEU A 129 21.25 -6.00 11.96
CA LEU A 129 20.62 -4.69 11.96
C LEU A 129 21.43 -3.73 11.08
N SER A 130 20.84 -3.25 9.98
CA SER A 130 21.50 -2.30 9.07
C SER A 130 21.05 -0.86 9.29
N ASP A 131 19.83 -0.66 9.77
CA ASP A 131 19.29 0.67 10.08
C ASP A 131 18.27 0.56 11.21
N PHE A 132 18.18 1.59 12.04
CA PHE A 132 17.25 1.64 13.17
C PHE A 132 16.91 3.10 13.50
N GLN A 133 15.61 3.38 13.60
CA GLN A 133 15.12 4.68 14.03
C GLN A 133 13.92 4.52 14.94
N LYS A 134 14.04 5.02 16.17
CA LYS A 134 12.91 5.11 17.09
C LYS A 134 11.92 6.17 16.60
N LYS A 135 10.62 5.88 16.66
CA LYS A 135 9.59 6.88 16.32
C LYS A 135 9.64 8.01 17.35
N GLY A 136 9.65 9.25 16.85
CA GLY A 136 9.81 10.47 17.63
C GLY A 136 9.42 11.70 16.81
N LYS A 137 9.66 12.92 17.31
CA LYS A 137 9.23 14.16 16.64
C LYS A 137 9.90 14.39 15.28
N ASP A 138 11.13 13.94 15.11
CA ASP A 138 11.89 14.07 13.86
C ASP A 138 11.86 12.79 13.00
N PHE A 139 10.91 11.89 13.29
CA PHE A 139 10.76 10.66 12.55
C PHE A 139 10.43 10.94 11.08
N ARG A 140 11.25 10.39 10.18
CA ARG A 140 10.99 10.40 8.74
C ARG A 140 11.28 9.01 8.23
N LEU A 141 10.26 8.37 7.64
CA LEU A 141 10.48 7.18 6.84
C LEU A 141 11.59 7.50 5.81
N PRO A 142 12.68 6.72 5.74
CA PRO A 142 13.74 6.99 4.78
C PRO A 142 13.16 7.11 3.37
N THR A 143 13.75 7.93 2.51
CA THR A 143 13.18 8.29 1.21
C THR A 143 12.77 7.06 0.38
N ARG A 144 13.54 5.97 0.41
CA ARG A 144 13.15 4.68 -0.22
C ARG A 144 11.78 4.16 0.23
N PHE A 145 11.40 4.33 1.50
CA PHE A 145 10.08 4.00 2.03
C PHE A 145 9.01 5.01 1.62
N GLN A 146 9.36 6.23 1.21
CA GLN A 146 8.41 7.22 0.71
C GLN A 146 8.20 7.08 -0.81
N GLU A 147 9.29 6.87 -1.55
CA GLU A 147 9.34 6.77 -3.02
C GLU A 147 8.91 5.40 -3.54
N GLU A 148 9.25 4.31 -2.84
CA GLU A 148 8.64 3.00 -3.06
C GLU A 148 7.24 2.92 -2.41
N GLY A 149 6.54 4.07 -2.33
CA GLY A 149 5.14 4.28 -1.92
C GLY A 149 4.72 3.63 -0.63
N GLY A 150 5.61 3.66 0.35
CA GLY A 150 5.35 3.07 1.63
C GLY A 150 5.30 1.56 1.52
N ILE A 151 5.36 0.95 2.67
CA ILE A 151 5.03 -0.45 2.81
C ILE A 151 3.51 -0.68 2.51
N GLY A 152 2.75 0.30 2.00
CA GLY A 152 1.34 0.19 1.60
C GLY A 152 1.06 -0.29 0.16
N TYR A 153 2.04 -0.31 -0.76
CA TYR A 153 1.82 -0.77 -2.16
C TYR A 153 1.28 -2.19 -2.35
N GLY A 154 1.20 -3.03 -1.31
CA GLY A 154 0.74 -4.40 -1.47
C GLY A 154 -0.69 -4.43 -1.99
N VAL A 155 -1.63 -3.99 -1.16
CA VAL A 155 -3.06 -4.18 -1.43
C VAL A 155 -3.75 -2.87 -1.77
N GLN A 156 -3.09 -1.74 -1.52
CA GLN A 156 -3.56 -0.41 -1.95
C GLN A 156 -3.55 -0.22 -3.46
N THR A 157 -2.98 -1.15 -4.23
CA THR A 157 -2.91 -1.04 -5.69
C THR A 157 -4.29 -0.90 -6.34
N VAL A 158 -5.34 -1.44 -5.74
CA VAL A 158 -6.74 -1.24 -6.18
C VAL A 158 -7.27 0.19 -5.96
N LEU A 159 -6.56 0.99 -5.15
CA LEU A 159 -6.84 2.39 -4.79
C LEU A 159 -5.75 3.35 -5.30
N LEU A 160 -4.81 2.88 -6.10
CA LEU A 160 -3.68 3.66 -6.58
C LEU A 160 -3.77 3.86 -8.08
N ASN A 161 -3.30 5.03 -8.49
CA ASN A 161 -3.21 5.40 -9.87
C ASN A 161 -1.86 6.04 -10.16
N CYS A 162 -0.96 5.28 -10.77
CA CYS A 162 0.43 5.67 -11.06
C CYS A 162 1.17 6.29 -9.86
N GLY A 163 0.96 5.73 -8.67
CA GLY A 163 1.57 6.20 -7.41
C GLY A 163 0.76 7.26 -6.66
N ALA A 164 -0.27 7.85 -7.27
CA ALA A 164 -1.21 8.72 -6.57
C ALA A 164 -2.32 7.90 -5.90
N PHE A 165 -2.64 8.22 -4.65
CA PHE A 165 -3.79 7.65 -3.96
C PHE A 165 -5.08 8.25 -4.53
N LEU A 166 -6.04 7.40 -4.92
CA LEU A 166 -7.24 7.85 -5.62
C LEU A 166 -8.09 8.85 -4.83
N PRO A 167 -8.36 8.65 -3.52
CA PRO A 167 -9.03 9.66 -2.70
C PRO A 167 -8.34 11.02 -2.72
N ASP A 168 -7.00 11.06 -2.79
CA ASP A 168 -6.27 12.31 -2.83
C ASP A 168 -6.33 12.95 -4.21
N LEU A 169 -6.26 12.13 -5.28
CA LEU A 169 -6.38 12.57 -6.66
C LEU A 169 -7.74 13.24 -6.93
N VAL A 170 -8.84 12.61 -6.53
CA VAL A 170 -10.21 13.14 -6.79
C VAL A 170 -10.52 14.40 -5.97
N ARG A 171 -9.81 14.63 -4.87
CA ARG A 171 -9.93 15.85 -4.04
C ARG A 171 -9.13 17.02 -4.61
N GLN A 172 -8.29 16.81 -5.62
CA GLN A 172 -7.50 17.89 -6.20
C GLN A 172 -8.42 18.91 -6.90
N PRO A 173 -8.18 20.23 -6.74
CA PRO A 173 -8.97 21.26 -7.42
C PRO A 173 -8.88 21.19 -8.96
N SER A 174 -7.82 20.58 -9.49
CA SER A 174 -7.62 20.34 -10.92
C SER A 174 -8.40 19.12 -11.45
N PHE A 175 -8.83 18.20 -10.57
CA PHE A 175 -9.48 16.97 -10.98
C PHE A 175 -10.92 17.24 -11.45
N ARG A 176 -11.26 16.71 -12.63
CA ARG A 176 -12.56 16.89 -13.26
C ARG A 176 -12.95 15.61 -13.99
N VAL A 177 -14.16 15.13 -13.74
CA VAL A 177 -14.76 14.07 -14.56
C VAL A 177 -15.15 14.67 -15.91
N VAL A 178 -14.53 14.18 -16.98
CA VAL A 178 -14.82 14.60 -18.37
C VAL A 178 -16.00 13.81 -18.92
N ARG A 179 -16.04 12.51 -18.63
CA ARG A 179 -17.10 11.60 -19.06
C ARG A 179 -17.28 10.48 -18.05
N ALA A 180 -18.52 10.08 -17.84
CA ALA A 180 -18.85 8.86 -17.12
C ALA A 180 -19.86 8.04 -17.95
N ALA A 181 -19.66 6.72 -17.99
CA ALA A 181 -20.55 5.81 -18.72
C ALA A 181 -20.65 4.46 -18.00
N VAL A 182 -21.83 3.86 -18.06
CA VAL A 182 -22.02 2.46 -17.67
C VAL A 182 -21.42 1.55 -18.73
N GLU A 183 -20.67 0.54 -18.29
CA GLU A 183 -20.11 -0.51 -19.12
C GLU A 183 -20.50 -1.88 -18.52
N ASN A 184 -21.25 -2.68 -19.28
CA ASN A 184 -21.66 -4.01 -18.83
C ASN A 184 -20.68 -5.06 -19.35
N ARG A 185 -20.06 -5.83 -18.45
CA ARG A 185 -19.18 -6.94 -18.82
C ARG A 185 -19.56 -8.18 -18.04
N GLU A 186 -19.78 -9.28 -18.75
CA GLU A 186 -20.10 -10.59 -18.15
C GLU A 186 -21.30 -10.55 -17.17
N GLY A 187 -22.25 -9.63 -17.39
CA GLY A 187 -23.43 -9.45 -16.54
C GLY A 187 -23.19 -8.60 -15.28
N ALA A 188 -21.99 -8.05 -15.08
CA ALA A 188 -21.70 -7.07 -14.05
C ALA A 188 -21.70 -5.64 -14.61
N GLU A 189 -22.19 -4.70 -13.81
CA GLU A 189 -22.19 -3.26 -14.11
C GLU A 189 -20.87 -2.64 -13.64
N PHE A 190 -20.15 -2.00 -14.55
CA PHE A 190 -18.98 -1.17 -14.26
C PHE A 190 -19.23 0.27 -14.67
N ILE A 191 -18.51 1.21 -14.05
CA ILE A 191 -18.55 2.62 -14.42
C ILE A 191 -17.18 3.01 -14.99
N ARG A 192 -17.16 3.39 -16.26
CA ARG A 192 -15.99 3.99 -16.91
C ARG A 192 -16.01 5.50 -16.65
N VAL A 193 -14.91 6.02 -16.09
CA VAL A 193 -14.70 7.44 -15.81
C VAL A 193 -13.48 7.92 -16.57
N ASP A 194 -13.70 8.80 -17.55
CA ASP A 194 -12.63 9.57 -18.18
C ASP A 194 -12.48 10.88 -17.40
N TYR A 195 -11.25 11.25 -17.04
CA TYR A 195 -11.00 12.42 -16.21
C TYR A 195 -9.82 13.24 -16.72
N ASP A 196 -9.85 14.54 -16.41
CA ASP A 196 -8.77 15.49 -16.57
C ASP A 196 -8.30 15.92 -15.18
N ASN A 197 -6.99 16.11 -15.05
CA ASN A 197 -6.34 16.64 -13.87
C ASN A 197 -5.18 17.55 -14.31
N THR A 198 -5.38 18.36 -15.36
CA THR A 198 -4.30 19.18 -15.90
C THR A 198 -3.84 20.23 -14.88
N HIS A 199 -2.55 20.22 -14.52
CA HIS A 199 -1.93 21.18 -13.62
C HIS A 199 -0.43 21.34 -13.92
N PRO A 200 0.25 22.41 -13.44
CA PRO A 200 1.69 22.56 -13.63
C PRO A 200 2.47 21.41 -13.00
N VAL A 201 3.24 20.65 -13.81
CA VAL A 201 4.02 19.48 -13.38
C VAL A 201 5.08 19.81 -12.32
N ASN A 202 5.49 21.08 -12.22
CA ASN A 202 6.45 21.58 -11.24
C ASN A 202 5.83 22.06 -9.92
N GLN A 203 4.51 21.94 -9.76
CA GLN A 203 3.82 22.28 -8.52
C GLN A 203 4.22 21.29 -7.40
N LYS A 204 4.46 21.80 -6.18
CA LYS A 204 4.75 20.97 -5.00
C LYS A 204 3.48 20.71 -4.18
N PRO A 205 3.24 19.50 -3.64
CA PRO A 205 4.00 18.27 -3.89
C PRO A 205 3.88 17.85 -5.37
N ILE A 206 4.95 17.25 -5.92
CA ILE A 206 4.98 16.84 -7.33
C ILE A 206 3.86 15.81 -7.55
N GLN A 207 2.95 16.12 -8.46
CA GLN A 207 1.93 15.21 -8.94
C GLN A 207 2.11 15.06 -10.45
N SER A 208 2.27 13.82 -10.92
CA SER A 208 2.54 13.56 -12.33
C SER A 208 1.26 13.25 -13.10
N VAL A 209 0.20 12.78 -12.44
CA VAL A 209 -1.06 12.37 -13.08
C VAL A 209 -1.80 13.57 -13.69
N GLN A 210 -1.86 13.63 -15.02
CA GLN A 210 -2.49 14.73 -15.76
C GLN A 210 -3.88 14.39 -16.26
N SER A 211 -4.14 13.14 -16.64
CA SER A 211 -5.45 12.69 -17.12
C SER A 211 -5.48 11.16 -17.18
N GLY A 212 -6.64 10.60 -17.48
CA GLY A 212 -6.76 9.17 -17.70
C GLY A 212 -8.18 8.67 -17.81
N THR A 213 -8.29 7.36 -17.76
CA THR A 213 -9.53 6.61 -17.71
C THR A 213 -9.45 5.56 -16.62
N MET A 214 -10.55 5.33 -15.92
CA MET A 214 -10.69 4.24 -14.95
C MET A 214 -11.97 3.46 -15.23
N LEU A 215 -11.91 2.13 -15.14
CA LEU A 215 -13.07 1.25 -15.08
C LEU A 215 -13.24 0.81 -13.62
N LEU A 216 -14.37 1.18 -13.02
CA LEU A 216 -14.63 1.03 -11.59
C LEU A 216 -15.78 0.06 -11.35
N ASP A 217 -15.68 -0.73 -10.29
CA ASP A 217 -16.71 -1.67 -9.84
C ASP A 217 -17.49 -1.06 -8.66
N PRO A 218 -18.67 -0.44 -8.89
CA PRO A 218 -19.44 0.21 -7.82
C PRO A 218 -19.96 -0.80 -6.78
N ALA A 219 -20.14 -2.07 -7.14
CA ALA A 219 -20.59 -3.11 -6.21
C ALA A 219 -19.51 -3.50 -5.20
N ARG A 220 -18.24 -3.28 -5.54
CA ARG A 220 -17.07 -3.56 -4.69
C ARG A 220 -16.37 -2.27 -4.27
N CYS A 221 -17.13 -1.35 -3.67
CA CYS A 221 -16.59 -0.11 -3.11
C CYS A 221 -15.81 0.74 -4.14
N TRP A 222 -16.27 0.75 -5.39
CA TRP A 222 -15.66 1.50 -6.49
C TRP A 222 -14.18 1.13 -6.72
N CYS A 223 -13.83 -0.15 -6.56
CA CYS A 223 -12.47 -0.60 -6.84
C CYS A 223 -12.12 -0.50 -8.32
N VAL A 224 -10.87 -0.14 -8.60
CA VAL A 224 -10.36 -0.08 -9.97
C VAL A 224 -10.18 -1.49 -10.52
N ARG A 225 -10.75 -1.74 -11.69
CA ARG A 225 -10.56 -2.96 -12.47
C ARG A 225 -9.61 -2.76 -13.63
N GLU A 226 -9.66 -1.58 -14.25
CA GLU A 226 -8.75 -1.19 -15.31
C GLU A 226 -8.47 0.30 -15.17
N PHE A 227 -7.27 0.74 -15.53
CA PHE A 227 -7.03 2.15 -15.75
C PHE A 227 -6.04 2.37 -16.88
N GLU A 228 -6.12 3.54 -17.50
CA GLU A 228 -5.08 4.09 -18.37
C GLU A 228 -4.82 5.52 -17.93
N VAL A 229 -3.56 5.85 -17.65
CA VAL A 229 -3.19 7.15 -17.11
C VAL A 229 -2.05 7.76 -17.87
N HIS A 230 -2.22 9.05 -18.13
CA HIS A 230 -1.22 9.90 -18.75
C HIS A 230 -0.58 10.76 -17.67
N THR A 231 0.74 10.63 -17.55
CA THR A 231 1.53 11.45 -16.63
C THR A 231 2.41 12.42 -17.38
N GLY A 232 2.54 13.64 -16.86
CA GLY A 232 3.56 14.61 -17.26
C GLY A 232 4.82 14.44 -16.43
N ALA A 233 5.98 14.53 -17.06
CA ALA A 233 7.28 14.58 -16.38
C ALA A 233 7.96 15.95 -16.58
N LEU A 234 8.90 16.28 -15.69
CA LEU A 234 9.66 17.54 -15.74
C LEU A 234 10.58 17.67 -16.97
N ASN A 235 10.88 16.57 -17.67
CA ASN A 235 11.84 16.50 -18.77
C ASN A 235 11.19 16.36 -20.15
N ASP A 236 9.96 16.87 -20.33
CA ASP A 236 9.15 16.66 -21.53
C ASP A 236 9.04 15.16 -21.90
N GLU A 237 8.93 14.31 -20.88
CA GLU A 237 8.56 12.90 -21.07
C GLU A 237 7.08 12.75 -20.74
N SER A 238 6.37 12.00 -21.57
CA SER A 238 5.02 11.55 -21.24
C SER A 238 5.01 10.04 -21.08
N VAL A 239 4.38 9.59 -20.02
CA VAL A 239 4.22 8.17 -19.73
C VAL A 239 2.74 7.86 -19.76
N THR A 240 2.38 6.83 -20.52
CA THR A 240 1.05 6.24 -20.47
C THR A 240 1.16 4.89 -19.80
N ARG A 241 0.52 4.73 -18.65
CA ARG A 241 0.46 3.46 -17.93
C ARG A 241 -0.95 2.92 -17.98
N SER A 242 -1.10 1.66 -18.38
CA SER A 242 -2.37 0.95 -18.39
C SER A 242 -2.24 -0.30 -17.53
N ASP A 243 -3.15 -0.48 -16.57
CA ASP A 243 -3.19 -1.66 -15.70
C ASP A 243 -4.56 -2.35 -15.82
N VAL A 244 -4.54 -3.68 -15.75
CA VAL A 244 -5.72 -4.53 -15.59
C VAL A 244 -5.58 -5.27 -14.26
N ILE A 245 -6.61 -5.19 -13.42
CA ILE A 245 -6.62 -5.65 -12.03
C ILE A 245 -7.69 -6.73 -11.86
N GLU A 246 -7.22 -7.94 -11.57
CA GLU A 246 -8.07 -9.04 -11.13
C GLU A 246 -8.25 -9.00 -9.62
N ILE A 247 -9.51 -9.06 -9.19
CA ILE A 247 -9.91 -8.93 -7.79
C ILE A 247 -10.73 -10.16 -7.38
N ARG A 248 -10.42 -10.70 -6.21
CA ARG A 248 -11.27 -11.65 -5.48
C ARG A 248 -11.85 -10.98 -4.24
N ASP A 249 -13.02 -11.42 -3.80
CA ASP A 249 -13.55 -10.95 -2.52
C ASP A 249 -12.94 -11.74 -1.36
N SER A 250 -12.79 -11.03 -0.24
CA SER A 250 -12.40 -11.62 1.03
C SER A 250 -13.42 -12.66 1.47
N SER A 251 -12.94 -13.83 1.88
CA SER A 251 -13.81 -14.89 2.40
C SER A 251 -14.41 -14.57 3.77
N VAL A 252 -13.82 -13.62 4.51
CA VAL A 252 -14.20 -13.32 5.90
C VAL A 252 -14.77 -11.93 6.06
N ALA A 253 -14.16 -10.93 5.44
CA ALA A 253 -14.55 -9.53 5.60
C ALA A 253 -15.26 -8.95 4.37
N HIS A 254 -15.43 -9.75 3.31
CA HIS A 254 -16.10 -9.38 2.06
C HIS A 254 -15.59 -8.10 1.38
N PHE A 255 -14.34 -7.69 1.64
CA PHE A 255 -13.68 -6.62 0.90
C PHE A 255 -12.91 -7.16 -0.31
N PRO A 256 -12.71 -6.34 -1.35
CA PRO A 256 -11.94 -6.71 -2.55
C PRO A 256 -10.43 -6.82 -2.27
N LEU A 257 -9.82 -7.89 -2.77
CA LEU A 257 -8.37 -8.13 -2.77
C LEU A 257 -7.82 -8.31 -4.18
N PRO A 258 -6.68 -7.67 -4.52
CA PRO A 258 -6.00 -7.94 -5.76
C PRO A 258 -5.46 -9.38 -5.77
N VAL A 259 -5.58 -10.04 -6.90
CA VAL A 259 -5.02 -11.37 -7.18
C VAL A 259 -3.92 -11.26 -8.22
N HIS A 260 -4.17 -10.44 -9.24
CA HIS A 260 -3.26 -10.26 -10.36
C HIS A 260 -3.38 -8.84 -10.92
N ILE A 261 -2.25 -8.26 -11.28
CA ILE A 261 -2.16 -6.96 -11.95
C ILE A 261 -1.25 -7.13 -13.15
N ALA A 262 -1.79 -6.90 -14.33
CA ALA A 262 -1.02 -6.79 -15.57
C ALA A 262 -0.86 -5.31 -15.91
N SER A 263 0.38 -4.84 -16.01
CA SER A 263 0.73 -3.46 -16.30
C SER A 263 1.43 -3.35 -17.65
N THR A 264 1.12 -2.30 -18.39
CA THR A 264 1.85 -1.88 -19.59
C THR A 264 2.15 -0.39 -19.48
N THR A 265 3.42 -0.02 -19.60
CA THR A 265 3.84 1.37 -19.56
C THR A 265 4.53 1.73 -20.88
N LYS A 266 4.04 2.79 -21.53
CA LYS A 266 4.58 3.33 -22.78
C LYS A 266 5.25 4.66 -22.50
N HIS A 267 6.52 4.76 -22.87
CA HIS A 267 7.31 5.98 -22.70
C HIS A 267 7.43 6.72 -24.04
N ARG A 268 7.10 8.01 -24.03
CA ARG A 268 7.28 8.90 -25.18
C ARG A 268 8.17 10.06 -24.78
N GLN A 269 9.19 10.32 -25.59
CA GLN A 269 10.10 11.45 -25.44
C GLN A 269 9.88 12.43 -26.59
N PHE A 270 9.71 13.71 -26.25
CA PHE A 270 9.61 14.76 -27.26
C PHE A 270 11.02 15.29 -27.57
N SER A 271 11.32 15.55 -28.84
CA SER A 271 12.55 16.26 -29.19
C SER A 271 12.44 17.75 -28.84
N PRO A 272 13.58 18.47 -28.69
CA PRO A 272 13.57 19.91 -28.33
C PRO A 272 12.78 20.80 -29.29
N ASP A 273 12.49 20.35 -30.51
CA ASP A 273 11.65 21.04 -31.51
C ASP A 273 10.14 20.77 -31.33
N GLY A 274 9.74 20.08 -30.26
CA GLY A 274 8.35 19.73 -29.95
C GLY A 274 7.77 18.62 -30.82
N LYS A 275 8.57 18.02 -31.72
CA LYS A 275 8.13 16.85 -32.48
C LYS A 275 8.25 15.62 -31.59
N ALA A 276 7.21 14.79 -31.55
CA ALA A 276 7.30 13.50 -30.89
C ALA A 276 8.36 12.68 -31.63
N LYS A 277 9.47 12.36 -30.94
CA LYS A 277 10.27 11.23 -31.37
C LYS A 277 9.51 9.96 -30.97
N GLU A 278 9.70 8.97 -31.81
CA GLU A 278 9.15 7.62 -31.77
C GLU A 278 9.00 7.04 -30.35
N GLU A 279 8.01 6.17 -30.16
CA GLU A 279 7.79 5.44 -28.90
C GLU A 279 9.10 4.81 -28.43
N VAL A 280 9.60 5.26 -27.29
CA VAL A 280 11.00 5.01 -26.90
C VAL A 280 11.16 3.57 -26.45
N PHE A 281 10.16 3.06 -25.71
CA PHE A 281 10.02 1.65 -25.36
C PHE A 281 8.69 1.40 -24.65
N THR A 282 8.27 0.13 -24.68
CA THR A 282 7.20 -0.40 -23.83
C THR A 282 7.83 -1.24 -22.71
N SER A 283 7.37 -1.05 -21.47
CA SER A 283 7.64 -1.96 -20.36
C SER A 283 6.35 -2.68 -19.97
N THR A 284 6.48 -3.94 -19.56
CA THR A 284 5.35 -4.73 -19.06
C THR A 284 5.64 -5.22 -17.65
N GLY A 285 4.59 -5.35 -16.85
CA GLY A 285 4.64 -5.88 -15.49
C GLY A 285 3.53 -6.91 -15.27
N ASP A 286 3.83 -7.93 -14.49
CA ASP A 286 2.90 -8.95 -14.03
C ASP A 286 3.11 -9.08 -12.51
N MET A 287 2.12 -8.69 -11.72
CA MET A 287 2.17 -8.81 -10.26
C MET A 287 1.08 -9.77 -9.81
N ARG A 288 1.45 -10.78 -9.01
CA ARG A 288 0.54 -11.78 -8.46
C ARG A 288 0.57 -11.75 -6.95
N TYR A 289 -0.61 -11.90 -6.37
CA TYR A 289 -0.87 -11.77 -4.95
C TYR A 289 -1.37 -13.10 -4.41
N ASP A 290 -0.61 -13.66 -3.47
CA ASP A 290 -0.99 -14.83 -2.69
C ASP A 290 -1.20 -14.36 -1.24
N LEU A 291 -2.39 -13.80 -0.99
CA LEU A 291 -2.76 -13.16 0.27
C LEU A 291 -3.64 -14.08 1.10
N GLU A 292 -3.30 -14.20 2.39
CA GLU A 292 -4.06 -14.94 3.38
C GLU A 292 -4.91 -14.00 4.25
N GLU A 293 -6.14 -14.42 4.56
CA GLU A 293 -7.14 -13.61 5.25
C GLU A 293 -7.85 -14.34 6.38
N PRO A 294 -8.32 -13.57 7.36
CA PRO A 294 -7.54 -12.66 8.18
C PRO A 294 -6.71 -13.49 9.14
N TYR A 295 -5.45 -13.09 9.35
CA TYR A 295 -4.58 -13.76 10.31
C TYR A 295 -4.27 -12.78 11.44
N PRO A 296 -4.59 -13.08 12.72
CA PRO A 296 -4.21 -12.23 13.83
C PRO A 296 -2.69 -12.18 13.92
N LEU A 297 -2.10 -11.11 13.43
CA LEU A 297 -0.66 -10.89 13.47
C LEU A 297 -0.28 -10.33 14.83
N ALA A 298 0.57 -11.04 15.57
CA ALA A 298 1.08 -10.59 16.87
C ALA A 298 2.05 -9.41 16.71
N ASP A 299 2.06 -8.44 17.64
CA ASP A 299 3.04 -7.33 17.64
C ASP A 299 4.49 -7.85 17.68
N ALA A 300 4.71 -8.99 18.34
CA ALA A 300 6.02 -9.63 18.45
C ALA A 300 6.65 -9.95 17.09
N GLU A 301 5.85 -10.20 16.04
CA GLU A 301 6.37 -10.51 14.70
C GLU A 301 7.02 -9.30 14.00
N PHE A 302 6.77 -8.08 14.47
CA PHE A 302 7.30 -6.83 13.92
C PHE A 302 8.41 -6.22 14.76
N ARG A 303 8.97 -7.01 15.68
CA ARG A 303 10.00 -6.57 16.62
C ARG A 303 11.32 -7.30 16.41
N LEU A 304 12.42 -6.71 16.87
CA LEU A 304 13.76 -7.28 16.74
C LEU A 304 13.88 -8.76 17.20
N PRO A 305 13.20 -9.21 18.28
CA PRO A 305 13.25 -10.60 18.72
C PRO A 305 12.71 -11.62 17.72
N ALA A 306 11.77 -11.25 16.84
CA ALA A 306 11.31 -12.13 15.76
C ALA A 306 12.43 -12.51 14.77
N PHE A 307 13.53 -11.76 14.79
CA PHE A 307 14.72 -11.96 13.95
C PHE A 307 15.94 -12.41 14.75
N GLY A 308 15.77 -12.79 16.02
CA GLY A 308 16.85 -13.21 16.90
C GLY A 308 17.73 -12.07 17.43
N LEU A 309 17.24 -10.82 17.37
CA LEU A 309 17.94 -9.64 17.87
C LEU A 309 17.31 -9.15 19.18
N PRO A 310 18.08 -8.59 20.12
CA PRO A 310 17.54 -8.04 21.36
C PRO A 310 16.72 -6.77 21.10
N GLU A 311 15.73 -6.50 21.96
CA GLU A 311 15.03 -5.20 21.94
C GLU A 311 15.98 -4.07 22.34
N PRO A 312 15.78 -2.86 21.79
CA PRO A 312 16.52 -1.69 22.26
C PRO A 312 16.14 -1.45 23.72
N ALA A 313 17.13 -1.30 24.59
CA ALA A 313 16.87 -0.90 25.96
C ALA A 313 16.05 0.39 25.95
N GLU A 314 14.97 0.44 26.73
CA GLU A 314 14.27 1.69 26.94
C GLU A 314 15.28 2.69 27.50
N PRO A 315 15.34 3.93 26.97
CA PRO A 315 16.21 4.93 27.55
C PRO A 315 15.85 5.03 29.04
N PRO A 316 16.86 5.08 29.93
CA PRO A 316 16.60 5.16 31.37
C PRO A 316 15.62 6.31 31.59
N GLN A 317 14.51 6.03 32.27
CA GLN A 317 13.46 7.01 32.43
C GLN A 317 14.06 8.32 32.94
N PRO A 318 13.76 9.43 32.24
CA PRO A 318 14.48 10.68 32.45
C PRO A 318 14.37 11.11 33.92
N LEU A 319 15.47 11.58 34.49
CA LEU A 319 15.62 11.79 35.94
C LEU A 319 14.58 12.74 36.56
N TRP A 320 13.92 13.60 35.78
CA TRP A 320 12.79 14.44 36.22
C TRP A 320 11.55 13.65 36.68
N GLN A 321 11.33 12.40 36.22
CA GLN A 321 10.33 11.51 36.83
C GLN A 321 10.73 11.04 38.24
N ARG A 322 11.95 11.34 38.68
CA ARG A 322 12.41 11.17 40.06
C ARG A 322 12.17 12.41 40.92
N TRP A 323 11.06 13.12 40.73
CA TRP A 323 10.63 14.19 41.65
C TRP A 323 10.62 13.71 43.11
N TYR A 324 10.34 12.42 43.34
CA TYR A 324 10.40 11.79 44.64
C TYR A 324 11.80 11.85 45.27
N VAL A 325 12.89 11.84 44.49
CA VAL A 325 14.26 12.01 45.02
C VAL A 325 14.43 13.42 45.57
N TRP A 326 13.93 14.43 44.85
CA TRP A 326 13.91 15.81 45.35
C TRP A 326 13.00 15.96 46.57
N ALA A 327 11.83 15.32 46.58
CA ALA A 327 10.91 15.32 47.72
C ALA A 327 11.52 14.65 48.96
N ILE A 328 12.19 13.50 48.79
CA ILE A 328 12.91 12.81 49.87
C ILE A 328 14.05 13.69 50.39
N THR A 329 14.83 14.28 49.49
CA THR A 329 15.96 15.15 49.86
C THR A 329 15.46 16.38 50.63
N ALA A 330 14.38 17.02 50.16
CA ALA A 330 13.74 18.14 50.85
C ALA A 330 13.18 17.71 52.22
N GLY A 331 12.52 16.55 52.30
CA GLY A 331 12.01 16.00 53.56
C GLY A 331 13.11 15.74 54.57
N LEU A 332 14.23 15.13 54.15
CA LEU A 332 15.41 14.90 55.00
C LEU A 332 16.03 16.22 55.47
N ALA A 333 16.13 17.22 54.61
CA ALA A 333 16.62 18.54 54.98
C ALA A 333 15.71 19.23 56.03
N CYS A 334 14.39 19.14 55.87
CA CYS A 334 13.42 19.66 56.84
C CYS A 334 13.52 18.94 58.20
N LEU A 335 13.67 17.61 58.20
CA LEU A 335 13.86 16.83 59.43
C LEU A 335 15.16 17.21 60.16
N ALA A 336 16.26 17.37 59.42
CA ALA A 336 17.52 17.83 59.98
C ALA A 336 17.41 19.23 60.59
N ALA A 337 16.77 20.17 59.89
CA ALA A 337 16.53 21.52 60.39
C ALA A 337 15.65 21.52 61.66
N ALA A 338 14.58 20.73 61.67
CA ALA A 338 13.71 20.57 62.84
C ALA A 338 14.48 19.99 64.04
N ALA A 339 15.33 18.99 63.81
CA ALA A 339 16.17 18.41 64.85
C ALA A 339 17.15 19.45 65.44
N VAL A 340 17.85 20.21 64.60
CA VAL A 340 18.75 21.29 65.02
C VAL A 340 17.99 22.37 65.81
N CYS A 341 16.86 22.85 65.30
CA CYS A 341 16.02 23.82 66.00
C CYS A 341 15.54 23.29 67.35
N SER A 342 15.12 22.02 67.43
CA SER A 342 14.67 21.41 68.69
C SER A 342 15.80 21.34 69.73
N GLN A 343 17.03 21.07 69.32
CA GLN A 343 18.20 21.08 70.21
C GLN A 343 18.51 22.49 70.72
N PHE A 344 18.47 23.50 69.86
CA PHE A 344 18.66 24.89 70.26
C PHE A 344 17.58 25.38 71.24
N LEU A 345 16.31 25.02 71.02
CA LEU A 345 15.21 25.37 71.91
C LEU A 345 15.33 24.66 73.27
N ARG A 346 15.77 23.39 73.30
CA ARG A 346 16.03 22.67 74.56
C ARG A 346 17.15 23.30 75.38
N ARG A 347 18.21 23.80 74.72
CA ARG A 347 19.31 24.52 75.40
C ARG A 347 18.89 25.87 75.99
N LYS A 348 17.82 26.48 75.47
CA LYS A 348 17.28 27.76 75.95
C LYS A 348 16.24 27.63 77.06
N LYS A 349 15.87 26.42 77.51
CA LYS A 349 15.03 26.32 78.73
C LYS A 349 15.84 26.90 79.90
N PRO A 350 15.44 28.05 80.47
CA PRO A 350 16.10 28.57 81.65
C PRO A 350 15.98 27.51 82.74
N LYS A 351 17.07 27.28 83.51
CA LYS A 351 16.96 26.56 84.77
C LYS A 351 15.89 27.28 85.57
N SER A 352 14.76 26.61 85.82
CA SER A 352 13.81 27.12 86.80
C SER A 352 14.56 27.11 88.12
N ASP A 353 14.87 28.29 88.65
CA ASP A 353 15.43 28.42 89.98
C ASP A 353 14.48 27.75 90.97
N SER A 354 14.96 26.66 91.56
CA SER A 354 14.37 25.99 92.71
C SER A 354 15.13 26.41 93.96
#